data_AF-A0A814MXA3-F1
#
_entry.id   AF-A0A814MXA3-F1
#
_cell.length_a   1.000
_cell.length_b   1.000
_cell.length_c   1.000
_cell.angle_alpha   90.00
_cell.angle_beta   90.00
_cell.angle_gamma   90.00
#
_symmetry.space_group_name_H-M   'P 1'
#
loop_
_entity.id
_entity.type
_entity.pdbx_description
1 polymer ?
#
loop_
_entity_poly.entity_id
_entity_poly.type
_entity_poly.pdbx_seq_one_letter_code
_entity_poly.pdbx_strand_id
1 'polypeptide(L)'
;MGSSCLQANLNDFIESIMLSFGFAKSINGIIFRINDYINCFNTLLTTLSDLSLDNPECSTDIGKFIARSIADKCIDNTDGKYFARYKGNVKCAKMQAALDKAEILVTMGEFYFLNNIWGARSSGFRPVRELADRMNFIIHEYYDSGDGDETIRCLKELNVPHFFHEFIYELMDFCLEKNTERAQQLTIALLETLTKTAIITYDQLKTGMLRLFDDMDDIQLDVPNVYEQLQSLIKQLEEKKILNQDITSNIPQKGRKRLTSGDAK
;
A
#
# COMPACT_ATOMS: atom_id res chain seq x y z
N MET A 1 1.78 -0.42 26.40
CA MET A 1 0.45 -0.52 25.75
C MET A 1 -0.10 0.82 25.23
N GLY A 2 0.56 1.97 25.42
CA GLY A 2 0.00 3.29 25.02
C GLY A 2 0.43 3.85 23.66
N SER A 3 1.49 3.33 23.02
CA SER A 3 2.08 3.97 21.83
C SER A 3 1.40 3.58 20.51
N SER A 4 0.84 2.37 20.41
CA SER A 4 0.18 1.89 19.19
C SER A 4 -1.21 2.49 18.96
N CYS A 5 -1.92 2.88 20.03
CA CYS A 5 -3.25 3.49 19.93
C CYS A 5 -3.20 4.98 19.55
N LEU A 6 -2.13 5.70 19.92
CA LEU A 6 -1.93 7.10 19.53
C LEU A 6 -1.52 7.22 18.06
N GLN A 7 -0.70 6.29 17.56
CA GLN A 7 -0.34 6.23 16.14
C GLN A 7 -1.55 5.88 15.25
N ALA A 8 -2.46 5.01 15.72
CA ALA A 8 -3.70 4.68 15.02
C ALA A 8 -4.63 5.91 14.92
N ASN A 9 -4.82 6.66 16.00
CA ASN A 9 -5.62 7.90 15.96
C ASN A 9 -5.01 8.98 15.07
N LEU A 10 -3.68 9.08 14.99
CA LEU A 10 -3.01 10.03 14.10
C LEU A 10 -3.15 9.61 12.64
N ASN A 11 -3.06 8.30 12.34
CA ASN A 11 -3.28 7.78 11.00
C ASN A 11 -4.74 7.92 10.59
N ASP A 12 -5.71 7.68 11.48
CA ASP A 12 -7.13 7.91 11.19
C ASP A 12 -7.46 9.40 11.04
N PHE A 13 -6.80 10.28 11.81
CA PHE A 13 -6.94 11.73 11.69
C PHE A 13 -6.31 12.25 10.40
N ILE A 14 -5.10 11.79 10.06
CA ILE A 14 -4.43 12.10 8.79
C ILE A 14 -5.21 11.49 7.63
N GLU A 15 -5.73 10.27 7.72
CA GLU A 15 -6.56 9.63 6.68
C GLU A 15 -7.88 10.37 6.49
N SER A 16 -8.57 10.74 7.57
CA SER A 16 -9.80 11.54 7.54
C SER A 16 -9.54 12.93 6.93
N ILE A 17 -8.41 13.56 7.28
CA ILE A 17 -7.99 14.82 6.67
C ILE A 17 -7.54 14.62 5.21
N MET A 18 -6.86 13.54 4.86
CA MET A 18 -6.38 13.24 3.50
C MET A 18 -7.54 12.91 2.55
N LEU A 19 -8.52 12.13 3.04
CA LEU A 19 -9.85 11.95 2.43
C LEU A 19 -10.51 13.31 2.22
N SER A 20 -10.45 14.19 3.23
CA SER A 20 -10.98 15.54 3.13
C SER A 20 -10.17 16.46 2.19
N PHE A 21 -8.92 16.15 1.84
CA PHE A 21 -8.08 16.97 0.94
C PHE A 21 -8.11 16.53 -0.53
N GLY A 22 -8.21 15.22 -0.80
CA GLY A 22 -8.66 14.75 -2.12
C GLY A 22 -10.04 15.34 -2.46
N PHE A 23 -10.90 15.43 -1.43
CA PHE A 23 -12.16 16.18 -1.47
C PHE A 23 -11.95 17.70 -1.56
N ALA A 24 -11.00 18.30 -0.84
CA ALA A 24 -10.69 19.75 -0.87
C ALA A 24 -10.29 20.23 -2.27
N LYS A 25 -9.46 19.48 -2.98
CA LYS A 25 -9.16 19.75 -4.39
C LYS A 25 -10.43 19.67 -5.25
N SER A 26 -11.27 18.66 -5.00
CA SER A 26 -12.52 18.44 -5.73
C SER A 26 -13.59 19.50 -5.47
N ILE A 27 -13.55 20.20 -4.33
CA ILE A 27 -14.47 21.30 -3.97
C ILE A 27 -13.88 22.70 -4.13
N ASN A 28 -12.57 22.81 -4.41
CA ASN A 28 -11.89 24.09 -4.64
C ASN A 28 -12.47 24.77 -5.89
N GLY A 29 -13.02 25.97 -5.73
CA GLY A 29 -13.74 26.69 -6.79
C GLY A 29 -15.21 26.29 -6.97
N ILE A 30 -15.70 25.25 -6.29
CA ILE A 30 -17.12 24.85 -6.26
C ILE A 30 -17.80 25.28 -4.95
N ILE A 31 -17.15 25.08 -3.80
CA ILE A 31 -17.70 25.42 -2.47
C ILE A 31 -16.79 26.39 -1.71
N PHE A 32 -15.48 26.16 -1.70
CA PHE A 32 -14.52 26.99 -0.98
C PHE A 32 -13.71 27.89 -1.90
N ARG A 33 -13.48 29.13 -1.45
CA ARG A 33 -12.60 30.11 -2.10
C ARG A 33 -11.23 30.10 -1.44
N ILE A 34 -10.23 30.65 -2.12
CA ILE A 34 -8.84 30.79 -1.63
C ILE A 34 -8.78 31.42 -0.23
N ASN A 35 -9.64 32.40 0.05
CA ASN A 35 -9.69 33.06 1.36
C ASN A 35 -10.15 32.14 2.50
N ASP A 36 -11.00 31.15 2.21
CA ASP A 36 -11.50 30.22 3.23
C ASP A 36 -10.38 29.27 3.67
N TYR A 37 -9.56 28.80 2.73
CA TYR A 37 -8.35 28.04 3.03
C TYR A 37 -7.38 28.85 3.90
N ILE A 38 -7.12 30.10 3.53
CA ILE A 38 -6.21 30.97 4.30
C ILE A 38 -6.74 31.22 5.71
N ASN A 39 -8.04 31.45 5.88
CA ASN A 39 -8.66 31.62 7.19
C ASN A 39 -8.56 30.36 8.04
N CYS A 40 -8.81 29.18 7.44
CA CYS A 40 -8.68 27.90 8.12
C CYS A 40 -7.25 27.64 8.60
N PHE A 41 -6.25 27.84 7.73
CA PHE A 41 -4.85 27.70 8.12
C PHE A 41 -4.41 28.72 9.17
N ASN A 42 -4.91 29.96 9.10
CA ASN A 42 -4.68 30.95 10.16
C ASN A 42 -5.21 30.44 11.52
N THR A 43 -6.44 29.94 11.56
CA THR A 43 -7.02 29.37 12.79
C THR A 43 -6.18 28.20 13.29
N LEU A 44 -5.84 27.23 12.44
CA LEU A 44 -5.01 26.08 12.77
C LEU A 44 -3.64 26.48 13.33
N LEU A 45 -2.96 27.44 12.70
CA LEU A 45 -1.67 27.94 13.14
C LEU A 45 -1.78 28.65 14.51
N THR A 46 -2.89 29.35 14.77
CA THR A 46 -3.10 30.00 16.07
C THR A 46 -3.44 29.04 17.20
N THR A 47 -4.14 27.93 16.92
CA THR A 47 -4.49 26.88 17.89
C THR A 47 -3.40 25.80 18.01
N LEU A 48 -2.29 25.97 17.30
CA LEU A 48 -1.24 24.96 17.17
C LEU A 48 -0.55 24.63 18.49
N SER A 49 -0.50 25.59 19.44
CA SER A 49 -0.01 25.33 20.81
C SER A 49 -0.80 24.23 21.51
N ASP A 50 -2.12 24.27 21.37
CA ASP A 50 -3.06 23.41 22.07
C ASP A 50 -3.16 22.06 21.37
N LEU A 51 -3.23 22.07 20.03
CA LEU A 51 -3.18 20.84 19.22
C LEU A 51 -1.91 20.04 19.43
N SER A 52 -0.81 20.73 19.75
CA SER A 52 0.46 20.08 20.00
C SER A 52 0.59 19.48 21.41
N LEU A 53 -0.42 19.65 22.28
CA LEU A 53 -0.51 18.92 23.55
C LEU A 53 -0.89 17.46 23.31
N ASP A 54 -1.76 17.22 22.33
CA ASP A 54 -2.24 15.88 21.98
C ASP A 54 -1.32 15.19 20.97
N ASN A 55 -0.73 15.95 20.03
CA ASN A 55 0.22 15.42 19.05
C ASN A 55 1.49 16.28 18.94
N PRO A 56 2.66 15.81 19.41
CA PRO A 56 3.90 16.58 19.36
C PRO A 56 4.36 16.89 17.93
N GLU A 57 4.01 16.04 16.94
CA GLU A 57 4.37 16.22 15.53
C GLU A 57 3.38 17.09 14.74
N CYS A 58 2.32 17.60 15.37
CA CYS A 58 1.28 18.40 14.71
C CYS A 58 1.84 19.60 13.92
N SER A 59 2.94 20.19 14.40
CA SER A 59 3.63 21.30 13.72
C SER A 59 4.18 20.88 12.36
N THR A 60 4.78 19.70 12.28
CA THR A 60 5.39 19.20 11.03
C THR A 60 4.29 18.79 10.05
N ASP A 61 3.21 18.18 10.53
CA ASP A 61 2.07 17.78 9.69
C ASP A 61 1.32 18.98 9.11
N ILE A 62 1.06 20.03 9.90
CA ILE A 62 0.47 21.27 9.38
C ILE A 62 1.37 21.91 8.31
N GLY A 63 2.69 21.88 8.49
CA GLY A 63 3.63 22.34 7.47
C GLY A 63 3.51 21.57 6.15
N LYS A 64 3.36 20.24 6.20
CA LYS A 64 3.10 19.41 5.00
C LYS A 64 1.76 19.76 4.34
N PHE A 65 0.70 20.01 5.13
CA PHE A 65 -0.61 20.41 4.61
C PHE A 65 -0.56 21.75 3.86
N ILE A 66 0.16 22.73 4.40
CA ILE A 66 0.35 24.03 3.74
C ILE A 66 1.10 23.85 2.42
N ALA A 67 2.20 23.09 2.42
CA ALA A 67 2.98 22.83 1.22
C ALA A 67 2.14 22.13 0.13
N ARG A 68 1.33 21.15 0.51
CA ARG A 68 0.42 20.45 -0.41
C ARG A 68 -0.67 21.37 -0.96
N SER A 69 -1.27 22.20 -0.12
CA SER A 69 -2.32 23.14 -0.51
C SER A 69 -1.82 24.19 -1.52
N ILE A 70 -0.56 24.58 -1.42
CA ILE A 70 0.11 25.44 -2.39
C ILE A 70 0.33 24.67 -3.71
N ALA A 71 0.80 23.43 -3.66
CA ALA A 71 1.00 22.59 -4.85
C ALA A 71 -0.30 22.30 -5.61
N ASP A 72 -1.40 22.08 -4.88
CA ASP A 72 -2.73 21.85 -5.43
C ASP A 72 -3.43 23.16 -5.89
N LYS A 73 -2.76 24.31 -5.78
CA LYS A 73 -3.28 25.65 -6.13
C LYS A 73 -4.55 26.06 -5.35
N CYS A 74 -4.73 25.51 -4.15
CA CYS A 74 -5.75 25.97 -3.21
C CYS A 74 -5.36 27.30 -2.55
N ILE A 75 -4.05 27.53 -2.42
CA ILE A 75 -3.46 28.77 -1.89
C ILE A 75 -2.53 29.36 -2.93
N ASP A 76 -2.67 30.66 -3.18
CA ASP A 76 -1.72 31.39 -4.02
C ASP A 76 -0.47 31.77 -3.22
N ASN A 77 0.67 31.23 -3.64
CA ASN A 77 1.99 31.58 -3.12
C ASN A 77 2.92 32.13 -4.23
N THR A 78 2.36 32.74 -5.27
CA THR A 78 3.14 33.43 -6.29
C THR A 78 4.07 34.45 -5.62
N ASP A 79 5.37 34.40 -5.92
CA ASP A 79 6.43 35.23 -5.32
C ASP A 79 6.62 35.09 -3.79
N GLY A 80 6.16 33.99 -3.17
CA GLY A 80 6.28 33.82 -1.72
C GLY A 80 5.30 34.69 -0.91
N LYS A 81 4.27 35.25 -1.56
CA LYS A 81 3.29 36.16 -0.93
C LYS A 81 2.59 35.54 0.26
N TYR A 82 2.35 34.23 0.27
CA TYR A 82 1.69 33.56 1.39
C TYR A 82 2.56 33.61 2.65
N PHE A 83 3.82 33.20 2.55
CA PHE A 83 4.76 33.20 3.67
C PHE A 83 5.11 34.62 4.16
N ALA A 84 5.17 35.59 3.24
CA ALA A 84 5.42 36.99 3.60
C ALA A 84 4.38 37.56 4.59
N ARG A 85 3.14 37.05 4.62
CA ARG A 85 2.08 37.50 5.54
C ARG A 85 2.34 37.13 7.00
N TYR A 86 3.17 36.13 7.23
CA TYR A 86 3.49 35.63 8.56
C TYR A 86 4.85 36.13 9.06
N LYS A 87 5.69 36.69 8.18
CA LYS A 87 6.97 37.30 8.58
C LYS A 87 6.73 38.46 9.56
N GLY A 88 7.12 38.25 10.82
CA GLY A 88 6.97 39.23 11.91
C GLY A 88 5.67 39.12 12.73
N ASN A 89 4.78 38.17 12.43
CA ASN A 89 3.52 37.94 13.17
C ASN A 89 3.43 36.52 13.74
N VAL A 90 4.58 35.91 14.03
CA VAL A 90 4.64 34.53 14.52
C VAL A 90 4.46 34.52 16.03
N LYS A 91 3.34 33.94 16.48
CA LYS A 91 2.94 33.94 17.89
C LYS A 91 3.62 32.86 18.72
N CYS A 92 4.06 31.76 18.11
CA CYS A 92 4.67 30.64 18.82
C CYS A 92 5.76 29.94 18.00
N ALA A 93 6.75 29.34 18.69
CA ALA A 93 7.85 28.62 18.06
C ALA A 93 7.37 27.44 17.19
N LYS A 94 6.25 26.82 17.57
CA LYS A 94 5.64 25.71 16.82
C LYS A 94 5.01 26.17 15.49
N MET A 95 4.41 27.37 15.48
CA MET A 95 3.93 28.02 14.25
C MET A 95 5.11 28.36 13.32
N GLN A 96 6.23 28.83 13.86
CA GLN A 96 7.45 29.06 13.07
C GLN A 96 7.92 27.75 12.42
N ALA A 97 8.03 26.67 13.19
CA ALA A 97 8.47 25.37 12.70
C ALA A 97 7.56 24.81 11.59
N ALA A 98 6.25 25.00 11.70
CA ALA A 98 5.29 24.60 10.67
C ALA A 98 5.49 25.40 9.36
N LEU A 99 5.68 26.73 9.47
CA LEU A 99 5.91 27.61 8.32
C LEU A 99 7.26 27.34 7.65
N ASP A 100 8.33 27.16 8.44
CA ASP A 100 9.67 26.82 7.92
C ASP A 100 9.63 25.49 7.17
N LYS A 101 8.94 24.49 7.73
CA LYS A 101 8.76 23.19 7.08
C LYS A 101 8.01 23.32 5.76
N ALA A 102 6.93 24.10 5.73
CA ALA A 102 6.17 24.35 4.52
C ALA A 102 7.00 25.07 3.44
N GLU A 103 7.75 26.11 3.82
CA GLU A 103 8.60 26.89 2.91
C GLU A 103 9.71 26.02 2.31
N ILE A 104 10.37 25.19 3.13
CA ILE A 104 11.36 24.21 2.66
C ILE A 104 10.72 23.23 1.66
N LEU A 105 9.56 22.67 1.98
CA LEU A 105 8.89 21.69 1.10
C LEU A 105 8.44 22.30 -0.23
N VAL A 106 7.96 23.54 -0.23
CA VAL A 106 7.57 24.26 -1.46
C VAL A 106 8.81 24.63 -2.29
N THR A 107 9.91 24.99 -1.65
CA THR A 107 11.16 25.38 -2.34
C THR A 107 11.92 24.16 -2.88
N MET A 108 11.95 23.06 -2.14
CA MET A 108 12.66 21.83 -2.50
C MET A 108 11.83 20.86 -3.35
N GLY A 109 10.50 20.89 -3.23
CA GLY A 109 9.63 19.86 -3.77
C GLY A 109 9.22 20.11 -5.22
N GLU A 110 9.72 19.29 -6.14
CA GLU A 110 8.99 19.05 -7.39
C GLU A 110 7.61 18.45 -7.08
N PHE A 111 6.62 18.72 -7.93
CA PHE A 111 5.21 18.30 -7.73
C PHE A 111 5.07 16.81 -7.36
N TYR A 112 5.95 15.94 -7.86
CA TYR A 112 6.01 14.51 -7.56
C TYR A 112 6.37 14.20 -6.11
N PHE A 113 7.36 14.90 -5.52
CA PHE A 113 7.70 14.76 -4.10
C PHE A 113 6.52 15.21 -3.22
N LEU A 114 5.80 16.24 -3.66
CA LEU A 114 4.63 16.75 -2.97
C LEU A 114 3.40 15.84 -3.04
N ASN A 115 3.36 14.85 -3.95
CA ASN A 115 2.31 13.83 -3.95
C ASN A 115 2.54 12.75 -2.86
N ASN A 116 3.78 12.59 -2.39
CA ASN A 116 4.16 11.52 -1.45
C ASN A 116 4.59 12.05 -0.06
N ILE A 117 4.24 13.29 0.29
CA ILE A 117 4.70 14.00 1.52
C ILE A 117 4.23 13.29 2.80
N TRP A 118 3.13 12.57 2.70
CA TRP A 118 2.52 11.82 3.80
C TRP A 118 3.14 10.43 3.97
N GLY A 119 4.15 10.11 3.17
CA GLY A 119 4.78 8.81 3.06
C GLY A 119 3.91 7.82 2.29
N ALA A 120 4.55 6.75 1.82
CA ALA A 120 3.90 5.60 1.18
C ALA A 120 2.93 4.83 2.11
N ARG A 121 2.53 5.40 3.26
CA ARG A 121 1.69 4.76 4.29
C ARG A 121 0.31 5.40 4.46
N SER A 122 0.06 6.60 3.90
CA SER A 122 -1.07 7.45 4.32
C SER A 122 -2.17 7.67 3.27
N SER A 123 -2.07 7.02 2.11
CA SER A 123 -3.17 6.98 1.14
C SER A 123 -3.74 5.57 1.15
N GLY A 124 -4.83 5.34 1.88
CA GLY A 124 -5.70 4.17 1.71
C GLY A 124 -6.24 4.02 0.28
N PHE A 125 -6.09 5.06 -0.55
CA PHE A 125 -6.31 5.05 -1.99
C PHE A 125 -4.98 5.12 -2.74
N ARG A 126 -4.16 4.07 -2.64
CA ARG A 126 -3.22 3.81 -3.73
C ARG A 126 -4.00 3.20 -4.90
N PRO A 127 -3.78 3.64 -6.15
CA PRO A 127 -4.37 2.94 -7.28
C PRO A 127 -3.93 1.48 -7.19
N VAL A 128 -4.85 0.56 -7.42
CA VAL A 128 -4.64 -0.91 -7.27
C VAL A 128 -3.36 -1.37 -7.95
N ARG A 129 -3.03 -0.75 -9.09
CA ARG A 129 -1.80 -0.98 -9.84
C ARG A 129 -0.52 -0.69 -9.03
N GLU A 130 -0.44 0.43 -8.30
CA GLU A 130 0.73 0.74 -7.47
C GLU A 130 0.88 -0.22 -6.29
N LEU A 131 -0.23 -0.74 -5.76
CA LEU A 131 -0.20 -1.76 -4.71
C LEU A 131 0.33 -3.09 -5.27
N ALA A 132 -0.17 -3.51 -6.44
CA ALA A 132 0.31 -4.70 -7.12
C ALA A 132 1.80 -4.58 -7.47
N ASP A 133 2.25 -3.45 -8.03
CA ASP A 133 3.66 -3.20 -8.34
C ASP A 133 4.55 -3.29 -7.08
N ARG A 134 4.05 -2.79 -5.93
CA ARG A 134 4.78 -2.87 -4.66
C ARG A 134 4.82 -4.30 -4.10
N MET A 135 3.73 -5.06 -4.24
CA MET A 135 3.70 -6.47 -3.85
C MET A 135 4.69 -7.29 -4.69
N ASN A 136 4.72 -7.07 -6.01
CA ASN A 136 5.68 -7.69 -6.90
C ASN A 136 7.13 -7.35 -6.52
N PHE A 137 7.41 -6.09 -6.16
CA PHE A 137 8.73 -5.71 -5.65
C PHE A 137 9.13 -6.50 -4.39
N ILE A 138 8.22 -6.67 -3.42
CA ILE A 138 8.48 -7.44 -2.20
C ILE A 138 8.74 -8.91 -2.50
N ILE A 139 7.99 -9.50 -3.45
CA ILE A 139 8.18 -10.89 -3.87
C ILE A 139 9.58 -11.05 -4.49
N HIS A 140 9.99 -10.18 -5.41
CA HIS A 140 11.32 -10.25 -6.01
C HIS A 140 12.43 -10.07 -4.96
N GLU A 141 12.29 -9.09 -4.06
CA GLU A 141 13.25 -8.87 -2.97
C GLU A 141 13.38 -10.09 -2.07
N TYR A 142 12.28 -10.79 -1.77
CA TYR A 142 12.31 -12.03 -1.01
C TYR A 142 13.04 -13.16 -1.76
N TYR A 143 12.86 -13.29 -3.08
CA TYR A 143 13.54 -14.34 -3.84
C TYR A 143 15.06 -14.12 -3.93
N ASP A 144 15.49 -12.87 -3.91
CA ASP A 144 16.91 -12.50 -3.92
C ASP A 144 17.53 -12.63 -2.52
N SER A 145 16.83 -12.18 -1.47
CA SER A 145 17.36 -12.12 -0.09
C SER A 145 17.10 -13.39 0.73
N GLY A 146 15.95 -14.03 0.55
CA GLY A 146 15.44 -15.11 1.40
C GLY A 146 14.93 -14.66 2.77
N ASP A 147 14.78 -13.36 3.02
CA ASP A 147 14.42 -12.82 4.33
C ASP A 147 12.90 -12.73 4.54
N GLY A 148 12.36 -13.69 5.30
CA GLY A 148 10.93 -13.73 5.64
C GLY A 148 10.50 -12.65 6.63
N ASP A 149 11.38 -12.23 7.55
CA ASP A 149 11.06 -11.22 8.56
C ASP A 149 10.98 -9.82 7.94
N GLU A 150 11.85 -9.54 6.97
CA GLU A 150 11.77 -8.31 6.18
C GLU A 150 10.48 -8.25 5.36
N THR A 151 10.10 -9.38 4.75
CA THR A 151 8.85 -9.50 3.99
C THR A 151 7.63 -9.23 4.88
N ILE A 152 7.62 -9.79 6.09
CA ILE A 152 6.59 -9.52 7.12
C ILE A 152 6.52 -8.02 7.43
N ARG A 153 7.68 -7.38 7.63
CA ARG A 153 7.73 -5.95 7.93
C ARG A 153 7.11 -5.17 6.77
N CYS A 154 7.60 -5.36 5.55
CA CYS A 154 7.13 -4.72 4.33
C CYS A 154 5.61 -4.87 4.13
N LEU A 155 5.07 -6.09 4.30
CA LEU A 155 3.62 -6.35 4.20
C LEU A 155 2.80 -5.63 5.27
N LYS A 156 3.31 -5.53 6.50
CA LYS A 156 2.65 -4.72 7.55
C LYS A 156 2.70 -3.22 7.23
N GLU A 157 3.73 -2.74 6.53
CA GLU A 157 3.83 -1.35 6.14
C GLU A 157 2.82 -0.94 5.06
N LEU A 158 2.36 -1.90 4.26
CA LEU A 158 1.37 -1.69 3.20
C LEU A 158 -0.02 -1.31 3.75
N ASN A 159 -0.35 -1.72 4.98
CA ASN A 159 -1.61 -1.45 5.69
C ASN A 159 -2.90 -1.79 4.92
N VAL A 160 -2.86 -2.81 4.04
CA VAL A 160 -3.99 -3.25 3.20
C VAL A 160 -4.29 -4.75 3.36
N PRO A 161 -4.70 -5.21 4.55
CA PRO A 161 -4.85 -6.65 4.85
C PRO A 161 -5.90 -7.36 3.99
N HIS A 162 -6.86 -6.62 3.42
CA HIS A 162 -7.91 -7.17 2.55
C HIS A 162 -7.45 -7.42 1.10
N PHE A 163 -6.26 -6.93 0.73
CA PHE A 163 -5.71 -7.08 -0.63
C PHE A 163 -4.57 -8.11 -0.67
N PHE A 164 -4.30 -8.82 0.42
CA PHE A 164 -3.23 -9.83 0.49
C PHE A 164 -3.50 -11.07 -0.36
N HIS A 165 -4.75 -11.31 -0.78
CA HIS A 165 -5.05 -12.33 -1.79
C HIS A 165 -4.31 -12.06 -3.12
N GLU A 166 -4.04 -10.79 -3.46
CA GLU A 166 -3.26 -10.43 -4.66
C GLU A 166 -1.80 -10.84 -4.48
N PHE A 167 -1.22 -10.57 -3.31
CA PHE A 167 0.13 -11.01 -2.99
C PHE A 167 0.28 -12.53 -3.07
N ILE A 168 -0.73 -13.28 -2.61
CA ILE A 168 -0.75 -14.75 -2.71
C ILE A 168 -0.81 -15.21 -4.16
N TYR A 169 -1.67 -14.58 -4.97
CA TYR A 169 -1.78 -14.89 -6.40
C TYR A 169 -0.43 -14.67 -7.11
N GLU A 170 0.14 -13.47 -6.99
CA GLU A 170 1.41 -13.09 -7.63
C GLU A 170 2.59 -13.95 -7.17
N LEU A 171 2.64 -14.28 -5.87
CA LEU A 171 3.69 -15.15 -5.32
C LEU A 171 3.64 -16.55 -5.93
N MET A 172 2.43 -17.11 -6.07
CA MET A 172 2.25 -18.45 -6.62
C MET A 172 2.50 -18.46 -8.13
N ASP A 173 2.01 -17.46 -8.84
CA ASP A 173 2.23 -17.31 -10.28
C ASP A 173 3.73 -17.18 -10.59
N PHE A 174 4.44 -16.28 -9.88
CA PHE A 174 5.89 -16.14 -10.00
C PHE A 174 6.65 -17.43 -9.69
N CYS A 175 6.19 -18.24 -8.73
CA CYS A 175 6.78 -19.55 -8.46
C CYS A 175 6.62 -20.52 -9.63
N LEU A 176 5.45 -20.54 -10.28
CA LEU A 176 5.14 -21.40 -11.41
C LEU A 176 5.89 -20.97 -12.68
N GLU A 177 6.03 -19.66 -12.91
CA GLU A 177 6.82 -19.12 -14.02
C GLU A 177 8.30 -19.52 -13.91
N LYS A 178 8.88 -19.44 -12.71
CA LYS A 178 10.30 -19.78 -12.51
C LYS A 178 10.57 -21.27 -12.72
N ASN A 179 9.61 -22.15 -12.42
CA ASN A 179 9.74 -23.61 -12.57
C ASN A 179 11.07 -24.17 -12.00
N THR A 180 11.48 -23.72 -10.83
CA THR A 180 12.68 -24.23 -10.14
C THR A 180 12.33 -24.77 -8.76
N GLU A 181 13.04 -25.82 -8.33
CA GLU A 181 12.85 -26.40 -7.00
C GLU A 181 13.16 -25.37 -5.89
N ARG A 182 14.18 -24.51 -6.10
CA ARG A 182 14.50 -23.41 -5.18
C ARG A 182 13.33 -22.44 -5.03
N ALA A 183 12.66 -22.07 -6.13
CA ALA A 183 11.50 -21.18 -6.09
C ALA A 183 10.35 -21.79 -5.28
N GLN A 184 10.09 -23.08 -5.46
CA GLN A 184 9.07 -23.81 -4.70
C GLN A 184 9.40 -23.81 -3.20
N GLN A 185 10.64 -24.13 -2.83
CA GLN A 185 11.07 -24.15 -1.43
C GLN A 185 10.96 -22.77 -0.76
N LEU A 186 11.37 -21.70 -1.45
CA LEU A 186 11.25 -20.32 -0.96
C LEU A 186 9.78 -19.93 -0.77
N THR A 187 8.93 -20.21 -1.76
CA THR A 187 7.48 -19.92 -1.68
C THR A 187 6.83 -20.61 -0.50
N ILE A 188 7.11 -21.91 -0.32
CA ILE A 188 6.57 -22.69 0.80
C ILE A 188 7.05 -22.13 2.13
N ALA A 189 8.34 -21.79 2.25
CA ALA A 189 8.90 -21.21 3.47
C ALA A 189 8.27 -19.85 3.82
N LEU A 190 8.02 -19.02 2.80
CA LEU A 190 7.35 -17.73 2.99
C LEU A 190 5.91 -17.91 3.44
N LEU A 191 5.12 -18.75 2.75
CA LEU A 191 3.74 -19.03 3.13
C LEU A 191 3.64 -19.64 4.54
N GLU A 192 4.56 -20.53 4.90
CA GLU A 192 4.67 -21.09 6.26
C GLU A 192 4.90 -19.98 7.30
N THR A 193 5.77 -19.02 6.99
CA THR A 193 6.08 -17.90 7.88
C THR A 193 4.91 -16.92 8.00
N LEU A 194 4.25 -16.58 6.89
CA LEU A 194 3.13 -15.64 6.85
C LEU A 194 1.86 -16.19 7.54
N THR A 195 1.62 -17.49 7.43
CA THR A 195 0.51 -18.17 8.11
C THR A 195 0.79 -18.35 9.61
N LYS A 196 2.01 -18.74 10.01
CA LYS A 196 2.39 -18.84 11.43
C LYS A 196 2.32 -17.50 12.16
N THR A 197 2.68 -16.42 11.49
CA THR A 197 2.61 -15.06 12.04
C THR A 197 1.23 -14.41 11.93
N ALA A 198 0.24 -15.12 11.37
CA ALA A 198 -1.14 -14.68 11.18
C ALA A 198 -1.29 -13.33 10.46
N ILE A 199 -0.35 -13.00 9.57
CA ILE A 199 -0.45 -11.79 8.72
C ILE A 199 -1.47 -12.02 7.61
N ILE A 200 -1.45 -13.22 7.03
CA ILE A 200 -2.39 -13.62 6.00
C ILE A 200 -3.46 -14.49 6.65
N THR A 201 -4.71 -14.05 6.53
CA THR A 201 -5.85 -14.83 7.00
C THR A 201 -6.12 -15.98 6.03
N TYR A 202 -6.76 -17.03 6.54
CA TYR A 202 -7.13 -18.19 5.72
C TYR A 202 -7.99 -17.80 4.51
N ASP A 203 -8.89 -16.83 4.68
CA ASP A 203 -9.76 -16.34 3.60
C ASP A 203 -8.95 -15.69 2.46
N GLN A 204 -7.93 -14.89 2.79
CA GLN A 204 -7.05 -14.28 1.80
C GLN A 204 -6.20 -15.31 1.06
N LEU A 205 -5.68 -16.31 1.78
CA LEU A 205 -4.96 -17.43 1.18
C LEU A 205 -5.86 -18.21 0.21
N LYS A 206 -7.07 -18.55 0.64
CA LYS A 206 -8.06 -19.27 -0.17
C LYS A 206 -8.42 -18.48 -1.42
N THR A 207 -8.76 -17.20 -1.29
CA THR A 207 -9.15 -16.35 -2.43
C THR A 207 -8.00 -16.20 -3.44
N GLY A 208 -6.77 -16.02 -2.97
CA GLY A 208 -5.61 -15.91 -3.87
C GLY A 208 -5.35 -17.20 -4.65
N MET A 209 -5.47 -18.37 -3.99
CA MET A 209 -5.29 -19.65 -4.66
C MET A 209 -6.42 -20.01 -5.63
N LEU A 210 -7.68 -19.72 -5.29
CA LEU A 210 -8.80 -19.98 -6.20
C LEU A 210 -8.69 -19.16 -7.48
N ARG A 211 -8.25 -17.89 -7.38
CA ARG A 211 -7.97 -17.07 -8.57
C ARG A 211 -6.90 -17.69 -9.46
N LEU A 212 -5.80 -18.17 -8.87
CA LEU A 212 -4.76 -18.87 -9.62
C LEU A 212 -5.32 -20.10 -10.35
N PHE A 213 -6.25 -20.83 -9.72
CA PHE A 213 -6.88 -22.01 -10.33
C PHE A 213 -7.79 -21.65 -11.50
N ASP A 214 -8.51 -20.53 -11.40
CA ASP A 214 -9.37 -20.02 -12.48
C ASP A 214 -8.53 -19.57 -13.69
N ASP A 215 -7.36 -18.95 -13.45
CA ASP A 215 -6.45 -18.44 -14.49
C ASP A 215 -5.47 -19.51 -15.03
N MET A 216 -5.57 -20.76 -14.55
CA MET A 216 -4.61 -21.83 -14.84
C MET A 216 -4.48 -22.19 -16.32
N ASP A 217 -5.57 -22.07 -17.10
CA ASP A 217 -5.56 -22.32 -18.53
C ASP A 217 -4.78 -21.25 -19.30
N ASP A 218 -4.81 -20.00 -18.84
CA ASP A 218 -4.02 -18.91 -19.41
C ASP A 218 -2.55 -19.05 -19.00
N ILE A 219 -2.27 -19.35 -17.73
CA ILE A 219 -0.89 -19.60 -17.25
C ILE A 219 -0.25 -20.80 -17.99
N GLN A 220 -1.05 -21.80 -18.39
CA GLN A 220 -0.54 -22.93 -19.17
C GLN A 220 0.00 -22.51 -20.55
N LEU A 221 -0.52 -21.43 -21.14
CA LEU A 221 -0.05 -20.92 -22.43
C LEU A 221 1.42 -20.49 -22.34
N ASP A 222 1.80 -19.91 -21.21
CA ASP A 222 3.17 -19.46 -20.93
C ASP A 222 4.04 -20.59 -20.35
N VAL A 223 3.46 -21.44 -19.49
CA VAL A 223 4.16 -22.54 -18.79
C VAL A 223 3.52 -23.90 -19.13
N PRO A 224 4.09 -24.69 -20.07
CA PRO A 224 3.45 -25.91 -20.57
C PRO A 224 3.25 -27.02 -19.52
N ASN A 225 4.05 -27.01 -18.44
CA ASN A 225 4.02 -28.00 -17.36
C ASN A 225 3.41 -27.46 -16.05
N VAL A 226 2.64 -26.36 -16.10
CA VAL A 226 2.10 -25.69 -14.90
C VAL A 226 1.30 -26.63 -13.99
N TYR A 227 0.47 -27.51 -14.56
CA TYR A 227 -0.36 -28.44 -13.79
C TYR A 227 0.45 -29.45 -12.95
N GLU A 228 1.58 -29.95 -13.46
CA GLU A 228 2.44 -30.89 -12.72
C GLU A 228 3.20 -30.15 -11.60
N GLN A 229 3.66 -28.93 -11.89
CA GLN A 229 4.32 -28.09 -10.89
C GLN A 229 3.36 -27.71 -9.77
N LEU A 230 2.13 -27.31 -10.12
CA LEU A 230 1.10 -26.95 -9.17
C LEU A 230 0.75 -28.13 -8.26
N GLN A 231 0.57 -29.33 -8.83
CA GLN A 231 0.31 -30.53 -8.03
C GLN A 231 1.45 -30.85 -7.06
N SER A 232 2.71 -30.73 -7.51
CA SER A 232 3.88 -30.90 -6.64
C SER A 232 3.91 -29.87 -5.51
N LEU A 233 3.63 -28.60 -5.83
CA LEU A 233 3.63 -27.49 -4.88
C LEU A 233 2.52 -27.65 -3.84
N ILE A 234 1.30 -27.95 -4.27
CA ILE A 234 0.16 -28.17 -3.37
C ILE A 234 0.41 -29.34 -2.43
N LYS A 235 0.95 -30.46 -2.94
CA LYS A 235 1.29 -31.61 -2.09
C LYS A 235 2.26 -31.22 -0.97
N GLN A 236 3.28 -30.42 -1.27
CA GLN A 236 4.23 -29.94 -0.26
C GLN A 236 3.56 -28.98 0.74
N LEU A 237 2.64 -28.13 0.29
CA LEU A 237 1.86 -27.24 1.17
C LEU A 237 0.90 -28.02 2.09
N GLU A 238 0.33 -29.12 1.62
CA GLU A 238 -0.48 -30.05 2.43
C GLU A 238 0.36 -30.75 3.49
N GLU A 239 1.56 -31.23 3.14
CA GLU A 239 2.51 -31.83 4.08
C GLU A 239 2.87 -30.85 5.22
N LYS A 240 2.95 -29.57 4.90
CA LYS A 240 3.18 -28.47 5.85
C LYS A 240 1.95 -28.00 6.62
N LYS A 241 0.76 -28.58 6.35
CA LYS A 241 -0.54 -28.22 6.95
C LYS A 241 -0.91 -26.75 6.79
N ILE A 242 -0.46 -26.13 5.69
CA ILE A 242 -0.81 -24.75 5.34
C ILE A 242 -2.20 -24.71 4.71
N LEU A 243 -2.58 -25.77 3.99
CA LEU A 243 -3.85 -25.89 3.27
C LEU A 243 -4.85 -26.79 4.01
N ASN A 244 -6.12 -26.42 3.92
CA ASN A 244 -7.26 -27.24 4.35
C ASN A 244 -7.88 -27.96 3.15
N GLN A 245 -8.58 -29.06 3.42
CA GLN A 245 -9.22 -29.93 2.41
C GLN A 245 -10.14 -29.19 1.42
N ASP A 246 -10.71 -28.06 1.82
CA ASP A 246 -11.60 -27.25 0.97
C ASP A 246 -10.88 -26.67 -0.26
N ILE A 247 -9.60 -26.30 -0.13
CA ILE A 247 -8.80 -25.75 -1.24
C ILE A 247 -8.40 -26.88 -2.18
N THR A 248 -8.01 -28.03 -1.62
CA THR A 248 -7.62 -29.23 -2.39
C THR A 248 -8.75 -29.76 -3.29
N SER A 249 -10.01 -29.57 -2.88
CA SER A 249 -11.17 -30.02 -3.67
C SER A 249 -11.36 -29.28 -4.99
N ASN A 250 -10.81 -28.06 -5.13
CA ASN A 250 -10.98 -27.19 -6.30
C ASN A 250 -9.77 -27.20 -7.25
N ILE A 251 -8.81 -28.11 -7.06
CA ILE A 251 -7.61 -28.17 -7.91
C ILE A 251 -8.02 -28.51 -9.34
N PRO A 252 -7.66 -27.67 -10.34
CA PRO A 252 -7.99 -27.93 -11.72
C PRO A 252 -7.18 -29.14 -12.20
N GLN A 253 -7.88 -30.13 -12.77
CA GLN A 253 -7.23 -31.25 -13.43
C GLN A 253 -7.10 -30.94 -14.92
N LYS A 254 -5.91 -31.18 -15.49
CA LYS A 254 -5.65 -31.07 -16.93
C LYS A 254 -6.77 -31.77 -17.69
N GLY A 255 -7.56 -31.00 -18.45
CA GLY A 255 -8.58 -31.55 -19.33
C GLY A 255 -7.92 -32.58 -20.25
N ARG A 256 -8.24 -33.87 -20.08
CA ARG A 256 -7.81 -34.90 -21.03
C ARG A 256 -8.37 -34.49 -22.40
N LYS A 257 -7.51 -34.03 -23.31
CA LYS A 257 -7.86 -33.87 -24.72
C LYS A 257 -8.52 -35.18 -25.14
N ARG A 258 -9.83 -35.14 -25.46
CA ARG A 258 -10.51 -36.30 -26.03
C ARG A 258 -9.77 -36.57 -27.33
N LEU A 259 -9.02 -37.67 -27.37
CA LEU A 259 -8.55 -38.23 -28.63
C LEU A 259 -9.81 -38.59 -29.40
N THR A 260 -10.28 -37.69 -30.26
CA THR A 260 -11.27 -38.05 -31.25
C THR A 260 -10.60 -39.08 -32.15
N SER A 261 -11.06 -40.32 -32.05
CA SER A 261 -10.67 -41.42 -32.93
C SER A 261 -11.08 -41.02 -34.36
N GLY A 262 -10.17 -40.36 -35.08
CA GLY A 262 -10.41 -39.79 -36.40
C GLY A 262 -9.22 -39.93 -37.34
N ASP A 263 -7.99 -39.97 -36.82
CA ASP A 263 -6.78 -40.14 -37.63
C ASP A 263 -6.40 -41.62 -37.74
N ALA A 264 -7.32 -42.40 -38.30
CA ALA A 264 -7.03 -43.72 -38.83
C ALA A 264 -7.82 -43.90 -40.13
N LYS A 265 -7.32 -43.29 -41.21
CA LYS A 265 -7.53 -43.75 -42.58
C LYS A 265 -6.47 -43.18 -43.52
#